data_AF-A0A0F8CT45-F1
#
_entry.id   AF-A0A0F8CT45-F1
#
_cell.length_a   1.000
_cell.length_b   1.000
_cell.length_c   1.000
_cell.angle_alpha   90.00
_cell.angle_beta   90.00
_cell.angle_gamma   90.00
#
_symmetry.space_group_name_H-M   'P 1'
#
loop_
_entity.id
_entity.type
_entity.pdbx_description
1 polymer ?
#
loop_
_entity_poly.entity_id
_entity_poly.type
_entity_poly.pdbx_seq_one_letter_code
_entity_poly.pdbx_strand_id
1 'polypeptide(L)'
;MTFNLLIPLDLRTLKIDHGYSHWVFGKDGSAIYSKQYNKDLDSVLELYIDGVNKVLTIKNNHLHLEPPHENKLDVDKILEFACHYRKVDFHETKWIDMFVHDKDTSDVIQKYRKDKDIGSDEIKVTPDHADWGTFSETSYYKDAVKMMPGAKIDKILIRRQDFWKTHGKYHIVVAEVLSFSYKKEVPQDGNMAVDSTDTDTTEVAAKDTVSASDKAVENEVKADVENS
;
A
#
# COMPACT_ATOMS: atom_id res chain seq x y z
N MET A 1 30.73 17.49 21.09
CA MET A 1 29.99 16.37 20.47
C MET A 1 28.55 16.49 20.94
N THR A 2 27.68 17.04 20.10
CA THR A 2 26.24 17.07 20.32
C THR A 2 25.70 15.68 20.03
N PHE A 3 25.21 15.01 21.07
CA PHE A 3 24.36 13.83 20.89
C PHE A 3 23.03 14.33 20.33
N ASN A 4 22.78 14.09 19.03
CA ASN A 4 21.44 14.20 18.47
C ASN A 4 20.61 13.07 19.08
N LEU A 5 19.84 13.43 20.10
CA LEU A 5 18.80 12.57 20.65
C LEU A 5 17.77 12.39 19.52
N LEU A 6 17.75 11.24 18.85
CA LEU A 6 16.64 10.85 17.99
C LEU A 6 15.39 10.82 18.87
N ILE A 7 14.57 11.86 18.76
CA ILE A 7 13.24 11.89 19.34
C ILE A 7 12.45 10.78 18.59
N PRO A 8 11.79 9.84 19.29
CA PRO A 8 11.00 8.82 18.63
C PRO A 8 9.93 9.50 17.77
N LEU A 9 9.96 9.26 16.45
CA LEU A 9 8.96 9.73 15.49
C LEU A 9 7.64 8.99 15.74
N ASP A 10 6.81 9.46 16.67
CA ASP A 10 5.46 8.92 16.87
C ASP A 10 4.42 9.68 16.01
N LEU A 11 3.21 9.12 15.88
CA LEU A 11 2.12 9.74 15.11
C LEU A 11 1.67 11.12 15.67
N ARG A 12 2.12 11.55 16.86
CA ARG A 12 1.88 12.91 17.37
C ARG A 12 2.75 13.92 16.62
N THR A 13 3.97 13.53 16.28
CA THR A 13 4.89 14.31 15.42
C THR A 13 4.24 14.64 14.07
N LEU A 14 3.57 13.65 13.46
CA LEU A 14 2.83 13.83 12.20
C LEU A 14 1.79 14.96 12.27
N LYS A 15 1.15 15.14 13.43
CA LYS A 15 0.15 16.19 13.66
C LYS A 15 0.75 17.53 14.04
N ILE A 16 1.72 17.53 14.95
CA ILE A 16 2.29 18.77 15.50
C ILE A 16 3.16 19.45 14.45
N ASP A 17 4.02 18.69 13.78
CA ASP A 17 5.05 19.25 12.90
C ASP A 17 4.56 19.34 11.45
N HIS A 18 3.74 18.38 11.03
CA HIS A 18 3.33 18.27 9.62
C HIS A 18 1.86 18.60 9.34
N GLY A 19 1.04 18.77 10.39
CA GLY A 19 -0.37 19.15 10.24
C GLY A 19 -1.31 18.04 9.78
N TYR A 20 -0.83 16.79 9.73
CA TYR A 20 -1.67 15.63 9.41
C TYR A 20 -2.33 15.09 10.68
N SER A 21 -3.65 14.88 10.65
CA SER A 21 -4.32 14.06 11.65
C SER A 21 -4.36 12.61 11.20
N HIS A 22 -4.40 11.69 12.16
CA HIS A 22 -4.53 10.27 11.88
C HIS A 22 -5.69 9.68 12.66
N TRP A 23 -6.25 8.62 12.13
CA TRP A 23 -7.22 7.76 12.79
C TRP A 23 -6.76 6.32 12.64
N VAL A 24 -6.74 5.58 13.74
CA VAL A 24 -6.38 4.16 13.76
C VAL A 24 -7.66 3.37 13.91
N PHE A 25 -7.82 2.36 13.06
CA PHE A 25 -8.97 1.48 13.08
C PHE A 25 -8.53 0.02 12.87
N GLY A 26 -9.29 -0.90 13.47
CA GLY A 26 -8.86 -2.28 13.60
C GLY A 26 -7.50 -2.44 14.27
N LYS A 27 -6.87 -3.60 14.10
CA LYS A 27 -5.53 -3.86 14.63
C LYS A 27 -4.45 -3.20 13.79
N ASP A 28 -4.62 -3.16 12.47
CA ASP A 28 -3.55 -2.91 11.50
C ASP A 28 -3.79 -1.71 10.57
N GLY A 29 -4.97 -1.07 10.65
CA GLY A 29 -5.40 -0.01 9.73
C GLY A 29 -5.18 1.43 10.24
N SER A 30 -4.91 2.35 9.32
CA SER A 30 -4.74 3.77 9.61
C SER A 30 -5.21 4.65 8.45
N ALA A 31 -5.99 5.68 8.76
CA ALA A 31 -6.36 6.75 7.84
C ALA A 31 -5.62 8.04 8.26
N ILE A 32 -4.99 8.69 7.28
CA ILE A 32 -4.28 9.95 7.44
C ILE A 32 -5.07 11.03 6.73
N TYR A 33 -5.21 12.19 7.38
CA TYR A 33 -5.98 13.32 6.91
C TYR A 33 -5.10 14.56 6.90
N SER A 34 -5.23 15.38 5.87
CA SER A 34 -4.63 16.71 5.81
C SER A 34 -5.70 17.77 5.72
N LYS A 35 -5.54 18.87 6.46
CA LYS A 35 -6.41 20.06 6.32
C LYS A 35 -6.21 20.77 4.99
N GLN A 36 -5.05 20.58 4.35
CA GLN A 36 -4.73 21.18 3.06
C GLN A 36 -5.34 20.37 1.90
N TYR A 37 -5.69 19.10 2.14
CA TYR A 37 -6.45 18.29 1.21
C TYR A 37 -7.96 18.55 1.38
N ASN A 38 -8.57 19.23 0.42
CA ASN A 38 -9.99 19.55 0.47
C ASN A 38 -10.82 18.60 -0.41
N LYS A 39 -11.35 17.55 0.22
CA LYS A 39 -12.53 16.79 -0.23
C LYS A 39 -13.29 16.26 1.00
N ASP A 40 -14.06 17.14 1.64
CA ASP A 40 -15.23 16.86 2.47
C ASP A 40 -15.28 15.55 3.29
N LEU A 41 -14.18 15.17 3.97
CA LEU A 41 -13.99 14.04 4.92
C LEU A 41 -13.22 12.80 4.41
N ASP A 42 -12.71 12.78 3.18
CA ASP A 42 -11.86 11.66 2.72
C ASP A 42 -10.43 11.75 3.29
N SER A 43 -9.84 10.59 3.62
CA SER A 43 -8.43 10.48 3.99
C SER A 43 -7.53 10.80 2.79
N VAL A 44 -6.39 11.46 3.04
CA VAL A 44 -5.37 11.69 2.01
C VAL A 44 -4.55 10.43 1.75
N LEU A 45 -4.45 9.55 2.75
CA LEU A 45 -3.84 8.24 2.64
C LEU A 45 -4.56 7.27 3.58
N GLU A 46 -4.89 6.08 3.10
CA GLU A 46 -5.43 4.99 3.92
C GLU A 46 -4.57 3.75 3.71
N LEU A 47 -4.08 3.18 4.82
CA LEU A 47 -3.09 2.11 4.80
C LEU A 47 -3.35 1.04 5.85
N TYR A 48 -2.85 -0.16 5.58
CA TYR A 48 -2.83 -1.29 6.50
C TYR A 48 -1.44 -1.89 6.55
N ILE A 49 -0.98 -2.23 7.75
CA ILE A 49 0.35 -2.78 7.98
C ILE A 49 0.20 -4.11 8.72
N ASP A 50 0.33 -5.19 7.97
CA ASP A 50 0.41 -6.54 8.52
C ASP A 50 1.88 -6.86 8.84
N GLY A 51 2.27 -6.56 10.08
CA GLY A 51 3.63 -6.79 10.57
C GLY A 51 4.01 -8.26 10.70
N VAL A 52 3.03 -9.19 10.70
CA VAL A 52 3.28 -10.64 10.78
C VAL A 52 3.65 -11.17 9.40
N ASN A 53 2.82 -10.86 8.41
CA ASN A 53 3.02 -11.31 7.03
C ASN A 53 3.96 -10.41 6.23
N LYS A 54 4.33 -9.26 6.79
CA LYS A 54 5.20 -8.25 6.17
C LYS A 54 4.59 -7.67 4.90
N VAL A 55 3.30 -7.35 4.96
CA VAL A 55 2.53 -6.81 3.85
C VAL A 55 2.03 -5.43 4.23
N LEU A 56 2.19 -4.49 3.32
CA LEU A 56 1.65 -3.15 3.44
C LEU A 56 0.60 -2.93 2.35
N THR A 57 -0.61 -2.56 2.72
CA THR A 57 -1.70 -2.29 1.77
C THR A 57 -2.01 -0.81 1.77
N ILE A 58 -1.90 -0.16 0.61
CA ILE A 58 -2.38 1.20 0.36
C ILE A 58 -3.75 1.11 -0.29
N LYS A 59 -4.75 1.51 0.47
CA LYS A 59 -6.13 1.47 0.02
C LYS A 59 -6.54 2.73 -0.71
N ASN A 60 -6.12 3.90 -0.24
CA ASN A 60 -6.33 5.19 -0.89
C ASN A 60 -5.02 5.97 -0.84
N ASN A 61 -4.61 6.62 -1.94
CA ASN A 61 -3.46 7.51 -1.98
C ASN A 61 -3.76 8.77 -2.80
N HIS A 62 -4.05 9.85 -2.09
CA HIS A 62 -4.42 11.16 -2.64
C HIS A 62 -3.36 12.22 -2.33
N LEU A 63 -2.17 11.84 -1.85
CA LEU A 63 -1.09 12.76 -1.51
C LEU A 63 -0.67 13.64 -2.69
N HIS A 64 -0.78 13.13 -3.92
CA HIS A 64 -0.50 13.90 -5.13
C HIS A 64 -1.53 15.03 -5.39
N LEU A 65 -2.73 14.94 -4.82
CA LEU A 65 -3.79 15.96 -4.92
C LEU A 65 -3.71 17.03 -3.83
N GLU A 66 -2.94 16.77 -2.76
CA GLU A 66 -2.69 17.77 -1.72
C GLU A 66 -1.88 18.94 -2.31
N PRO A 67 -2.34 20.20 -2.17
CA PRO A 67 -1.59 21.38 -2.61
C PRO A 67 -0.19 21.42 -2.01
N PRO A 68 0.81 21.98 -2.71
CA PRO A 68 2.15 22.11 -2.15
C PRO A 68 2.15 23.04 -0.92
N HIS A 69 2.81 22.61 0.15
CA HIS A 69 3.10 23.43 1.33
C HIS A 69 4.40 22.94 1.98
N GLU A 70 5.01 23.79 2.81
CA GLU A 70 6.33 23.54 3.43
C GLU A 70 6.38 22.21 4.21
N ASN A 71 5.25 21.85 4.83
CA ASN A 71 5.15 20.68 5.70
C ASN A 71 4.63 19.41 5.01
N LYS A 72 4.44 19.43 3.67
CA LYS A 72 3.87 18.31 2.93
C LYS A 72 4.83 17.13 3.00
N LEU A 73 4.29 15.95 3.31
CA LEU A 73 5.07 14.72 3.36
C LEU A 73 4.82 13.87 2.12
N ASP A 74 5.90 13.29 1.60
CA ASP A 74 5.82 12.20 0.65
C ASP A 74 5.39 10.90 1.36
N VAL A 75 4.93 9.94 0.55
CA VAL A 75 4.33 8.69 1.05
C VAL A 75 5.30 7.86 1.89
N ASP A 76 6.59 7.83 1.54
CA ASP A 76 7.64 7.11 2.26
C ASP A 76 7.80 7.61 3.70
N LYS A 77 7.71 8.93 3.90
CA LYS A 77 7.79 9.53 5.24
C LYS A 77 6.58 9.18 6.08
N ILE A 78 5.37 9.24 5.52
CA ILE A 78 4.16 8.84 6.25
C ILE A 78 4.21 7.34 6.61
N LEU A 79 4.74 6.50 5.72
CA LEU A 79 4.94 5.07 6.00
C LEU A 79 5.95 4.83 7.11
N GLU A 80 7.07 5.54 7.12
CA GLU A 80 8.08 5.47 8.19
C GLU A 80 7.44 5.76 9.56
N PHE A 81 6.63 6.82 9.66
CA PHE A 81 5.87 7.15 10.88
C PHE A 81 4.89 6.02 11.27
N ALA A 82 4.14 5.48 10.31
CA ALA A 82 3.13 4.46 10.56
C ALA A 82 3.76 3.12 11.01
N CYS A 83 4.85 2.70 10.37
CA CYS A 83 5.59 1.50 10.74
C CYS A 83 6.26 1.62 12.11
N HIS A 84 6.89 2.77 12.40
CA HIS A 84 7.49 3.03 13.70
C HIS A 84 6.43 2.98 14.83
N TYR A 85 5.27 3.62 14.64
CA TYR A 85 4.17 3.57 15.59
C TYR A 85 3.70 2.14 15.88
N ARG A 86 3.69 1.29 14.85
CA ARG A 86 3.28 -0.12 14.95
C ARG A 86 4.40 -1.06 15.38
N LYS A 87 5.61 -0.55 15.59
CA LYS A 87 6.82 -1.34 15.89
C LYS A 87 7.07 -2.43 14.83
N VAL A 88 6.77 -2.10 13.57
CA VAL A 88 7.06 -2.94 12.42
C VAL A 88 8.31 -2.40 11.75
N ASP A 89 9.30 -3.26 11.51
CA ASP A 89 10.43 -2.89 10.69
C ASP A 89 9.97 -2.78 9.25
N PHE A 90 9.98 -1.55 8.73
CA PHE A 90 9.57 -1.25 7.38
C PHE A 90 10.47 -1.93 6.34
N HIS A 91 11.74 -2.14 6.64
CA HIS A 91 12.69 -2.82 5.75
C HIS A 91 12.43 -4.32 5.59
N GLU A 92 11.64 -4.92 6.49
CA GLU A 92 11.23 -6.32 6.40
C GLU A 92 10.00 -6.51 5.50
N THR A 93 9.40 -5.44 4.98
CA THR A 93 8.22 -5.49 4.10
C THR A 93 8.53 -6.31 2.85
N LYS A 94 7.75 -7.38 2.63
CA LYS A 94 7.87 -8.28 1.47
C LYS A 94 7.01 -7.82 0.31
N TRP A 95 5.84 -7.26 0.60
CA TRP A 95 4.84 -6.87 -0.39
C TRP A 95 4.24 -5.50 -0.09
N ILE A 96 4.04 -4.71 -1.15
CA ILE A 96 3.18 -3.52 -1.12
C ILE A 96 2.02 -3.74 -2.08
N ASP A 97 0.80 -3.76 -1.55
CA ASP A 97 -0.44 -3.89 -2.30
C ASP A 97 -1.09 -2.51 -2.45
N MET A 98 -1.47 -2.13 -3.67
CA MET A 98 -2.05 -0.81 -3.95
C MET A 98 -3.32 -0.95 -4.77
N PHE A 99 -4.42 -0.39 -4.27
CA PHE A 99 -5.68 -0.35 -5.01
C PHE A 99 -5.62 0.70 -6.14
N VAL A 100 -6.07 0.29 -7.32
CA VAL A 100 -6.10 1.14 -8.52
C VAL A 100 -7.35 2.01 -8.52
N HIS A 101 -7.15 3.33 -8.51
CA HIS A 101 -8.21 4.33 -8.53
C HIS A 101 -8.09 5.28 -9.73
N ASP A 102 -6.89 5.45 -10.29
CA ASP A 102 -6.72 6.31 -11.46
C ASP A 102 -7.10 5.60 -12.76
N LYS A 103 -7.67 6.40 -13.67
CA LYS A 103 -8.18 5.92 -14.95
C LYS A 103 -7.06 5.43 -15.87
N ASP A 104 -5.90 6.09 -15.84
CA ASP A 104 -4.81 5.81 -16.76
C ASP A 104 -4.25 4.40 -16.54
N THR A 105 -3.95 4.04 -15.30
CA THR A 105 -3.50 2.71 -14.90
C THR A 105 -4.59 1.67 -15.13
N SER A 106 -5.85 2.00 -14.82
CA SER A 106 -6.99 1.10 -15.08
C SER A 106 -7.14 0.78 -16.57
N ASP A 107 -7.03 1.79 -17.44
CA ASP A 107 -7.13 1.63 -18.89
C ASP A 107 -5.97 0.78 -19.44
N VAL A 108 -4.74 0.93 -18.89
CA VAL A 108 -3.58 0.09 -19.22
C VAL A 108 -3.85 -1.38 -18.89
N ILE A 109 -4.33 -1.68 -17.68
CA ILE A 109 -4.64 -3.06 -17.25
C ILE A 109 -5.75 -3.66 -18.11
N GLN A 110 -6.83 -2.92 -18.35
CA GLN A 110 -7.97 -3.39 -19.15
C GLN A 110 -7.56 -3.69 -20.58
N LYS A 111 -6.76 -2.80 -21.19
CA LYS A 111 -6.21 -3.01 -22.52
C LYS A 111 -5.34 -4.26 -22.56
N TYR A 112 -4.43 -4.41 -21.59
CA TYR A 112 -3.57 -5.59 -21.50
C TYR A 112 -4.38 -6.90 -21.42
N ARG A 113 -5.39 -6.94 -20.55
CA ARG A 113 -6.27 -8.12 -20.39
C ARG A 113 -6.96 -8.49 -21.69
N LYS A 114 -7.46 -7.49 -22.43
CA LYS A 114 -8.12 -7.66 -23.72
C LYS A 114 -7.16 -8.15 -24.79
N ASP A 115 -5.98 -7.54 -24.89
CA ASP A 115 -5.00 -7.86 -25.92
C ASP A 115 -4.40 -9.27 -25.75
N LYS A 116 -4.36 -9.79 -24.50
CA LYS A 116 -3.85 -11.12 -24.15
C LYS A 116 -4.93 -12.19 -23.95
N ASP A 117 -6.21 -11.82 -24.03
CA ASP A 117 -7.37 -12.70 -23.81
C ASP A 117 -7.34 -13.48 -22.46
N ILE A 118 -6.93 -12.80 -21.38
CA ILE A 118 -6.76 -13.42 -20.05
C ILE A 118 -7.94 -13.16 -19.08
N GLY A 119 -8.99 -12.46 -19.53
CA GLY A 119 -10.19 -12.22 -18.72
C GLY A 119 -9.88 -11.64 -17.32
N SER A 120 -10.35 -12.33 -16.28
CA SER A 120 -10.15 -11.98 -14.87
C SER A 120 -8.92 -12.61 -14.22
N ASP A 121 -8.13 -13.39 -14.96
CA ASP A 121 -7.01 -14.14 -14.41
C ASP A 121 -5.91 -13.21 -13.89
N GLU A 122 -5.11 -13.70 -12.95
CA GLU A 122 -4.01 -12.92 -12.38
C GLU A 122 -2.95 -12.61 -13.45
N ILE A 123 -2.48 -11.36 -13.48
CA ILE A 123 -1.33 -10.97 -14.30
C ILE A 123 -0.10 -11.04 -13.42
N LYS A 124 0.93 -11.75 -13.86
CA LYS A 124 2.22 -11.87 -13.18
C LYS A 124 3.35 -11.45 -14.11
N VAL A 125 4.10 -10.43 -13.73
CA VAL A 125 5.28 -9.97 -14.47
C VAL A 125 6.49 -9.87 -13.56
N THR A 126 7.64 -10.26 -14.09
CA THR A 126 8.98 -10.12 -13.48
C THR A 126 9.84 -9.22 -14.37
N PRO A 127 10.98 -8.68 -13.88
CA PRO A 127 11.83 -7.77 -14.66
C PRO A 127 12.26 -8.28 -16.04
N ASP A 128 12.42 -9.60 -16.20
CA ASP A 128 12.82 -10.22 -17.46
C ASP A 128 11.61 -10.53 -18.39
N HIS A 129 10.39 -10.28 -17.93
CA HIS A 129 9.17 -10.49 -18.70
C HIS A 129 9.02 -9.41 -19.77
N ALA A 130 8.66 -9.79 -21.01
CA ALA A 130 8.54 -8.86 -22.13
C ALA A 130 7.55 -7.70 -21.87
N ASP A 131 6.50 -7.98 -21.08
CA ASP A 131 5.48 -7.00 -20.71
C ASP A 131 5.81 -6.19 -19.43
N TRP A 132 7.02 -6.29 -18.87
CA TRP A 132 7.44 -5.56 -17.66
C TRP A 132 7.30 -4.03 -17.82
N GLY A 133 7.69 -3.50 -18.98
CA GLY A 133 7.60 -2.07 -19.29
C GLY A 133 6.18 -1.52 -19.17
N THR A 134 5.17 -2.33 -19.52
CA THR A 134 3.75 -1.95 -19.46
C THR A 134 3.32 -1.49 -18.06
N PHE A 135 3.83 -2.15 -17.01
CA PHE A 135 3.40 -1.89 -15.64
C PHE A 135 4.44 -1.12 -14.81
N SER A 136 5.72 -1.23 -15.15
CA SER A 136 6.80 -0.53 -14.44
C SER A 136 6.87 0.98 -14.75
N GLU A 137 6.13 1.46 -15.76
CA GLU A 137 6.06 2.88 -16.10
C GLU A 137 4.91 3.63 -15.38
N THR A 138 4.03 2.91 -14.69
CA THR A 138 2.86 3.45 -13.99
C THR A 138 3.22 4.35 -12.80
N SER A 139 2.28 5.22 -12.39
CA SER A 139 2.36 6.00 -11.15
C SER A 139 2.54 5.08 -9.93
N TYR A 140 1.80 3.98 -9.89
CA TYR A 140 1.85 2.98 -8.83
C TYR A 140 3.23 2.35 -8.66
N TYR A 141 3.90 1.98 -9.76
CA TYR A 141 5.27 1.46 -9.67
C TYR A 141 6.23 2.51 -9.11
N LYS A 142 6.09 3.78 -9.51
CA LYS A 142 6.92 4.87 -9.00
C LYS A 142 6.68 5.11 -7.51
N ASP A 143 5.43 5.05 -7.06
CA ASP A 143 5.09 5.14 -5.64
C ASP A 143 5.67 3.97 -4.86
N ALA A 144 5.56 2.74 -5.35
CA ALA A 144 6.16 1.55 -4.73
C ALA A 144 7.70 1.71 -4.58
N VAL A 145 8.39 2.19 -5.62
CA VAL A 145 9.83 2.50 -5.56
C VAL A 145 10.15 3.57 -4.51
N LYS A 146 9.34 4.62 -4.41
CA LYS A 146 9.53 5.67 -3.39
C LYS A 146 9.30 5.13 -2.00
N MET A 147 8.28 4.28 -1.81
CA MET A 147 7.94 3.72 -0.52
C MET A 147 9.10 2.94 0.05
N MET A 148 9.82 2.13 -0.74
CA MET A 148 10.96 1.33 -0.28
C MET A 148 12.29 1.79 -0.91
N PRO A 149 12.88 2.92 -0.49
CA PRO A 149 14.14 3.42 -1.06
C PRO A 149 15.26 2.39 -0.95
N GLY A 150 15.95 2.14 -2.07
CA GLY A 150 17.07 1.18 -2.14
C GLY A 150 16.65 -0.26 -2.40
N ALA A 151 15.39 -0.64 -2.14
CA ALA A 151 14.88 -1.94 -2.50
C ALA A 151 14.62 -2.05 -4.01
N LYS A 152 14.72 -3.27 -4.55
CA LYS A 152 14.42 -3.55 -5.97
C LYS A 152 13.15 -4.37 -6.06
N ILE A 153 12.17 -3.87 -6.81
CA ILE A 153 10.96 -4.64 -7.13
C ILE A 153 11.36 -5.80 -8.04
N ASP A 154 10.92 -7.02 -7.72
CA ASP A 154 11.21 -8.24 -8.49
C ASP A 154 9.98 -8.93 -9.06
N LYS A 155 8.78 -8.49 -8.68
CA LYS A 155 7.53 -8.98 -9.23
C LYS A 155 6.45 -7.92 -9.10
N ILE A 156 5.57 -7.90 -10.10
CA ILE A 156 4.29 -7.21 -10.05
C ILE A 156 3.20 -8.27 -10.26
N LEU A 157 2.23 -8.32 -9.36
CA LEU A 157 0.99 -9.07 -9.55
C LEU A 157 -0.16 -8.09 -9.71
N ILE A 158 -1.10 -8.42 -10.60
CA ILE A 158 -2.32 -7.63 -10.79
C ILE A 158 -3.51 -8.57 -10.69
N ARG A 159 -4.36 -8.30 -9.70
CA ARG A 159 -5.53 -9.12 -9.38
C ARG A 159 -6.77 -8.26 -9.22
N ARG A 160 -7.92 -8.87 -9.44
CA ARG A 160 -9.21 -8.29 -9.09
C ARG A 160 -9.56 -8.64 -7.65
N GLN A 161 -10.02 -7.65 -6.91
CA GLN A 161 -10.42 -7.78 -5.52
C GLN A 161 -11.75 -7.05 -5.30
N ASP A 162 -12.66 -7.70 -4.58
CA ASP A 162 -13.88 -7.05 -4.10
C ASP A 162 -13.51 -6.08 -2.97
N PHE A 163 -13.95 -4.82 -3.08
CA PHE A 163 -13.64 -3.75 -2.14
C PHE A 163 -14.90 -2.95 -1.77
N TRP A 164 -14.99 -2.59 -0.48
CA TRP A 164 -16.07 -1.77 0.08
C TRP A 164 -15.81 -0.27 -0.10
N LYS A 165 -16.55 0.38 -1.01
CA LYS A 165 -16.46 1.83 -1.22
C LYS A 165 -17.42 2.60 -0.29
N THR A 166 -16.92 3.67 0.33
CA THR A 166 -17.60 4.45 1.39
C THR A 166 -18.25 5.77 0.92
N HIS A 167 -18.40 6.02 -0.39
CA HIS A 167 -19.05 7.25 -0.85
C HIS A 167 -20.59 7.16 -0.80
N GLY A 168 -21.18 7.66 0.30
CA GLY A 168 -22.61 7.98 0.44
C GLY A 168 -23.57 6.79 0.61
N LYS A 169 -23.27 5.62 0.03
CA LYS A 169 -23.95 4.33 0.28
C LYS A 169 -22.97 3.19 0.06
N TYR A 170 -22.95 2.22 0.98
CA TYR A 170 -22.09 1.05 0.92
C TYR A 170 -22.42 0.17 -0.29
N HIS A 171 -21.44 -0.05 -1.15
CA HIS A 171 -21.53 -1.03 -2.23
C HIS A 171 -20.16 -1.68 -2.45
N ILE A 172 -20.21 -2.98 -2.74
CA ILE A 172 -19.04 -3.76 -3.16
C ILE A 172 -18.73 -3.39 -4.61
N VAL A 173 -17.48 -3.01 -4.87
CA VAL A 173 -16.96 -2.80 -6.22
C VAL A 173 -15.78 -3.74 -6.45
N VAL A 174 -15.62 -4.21 -7.69
CA VAL A 174 -14.42 -4.94 -8.09
C VAL A 174 -13.35 -3.92 -8.46
N ALA A 175 -12.24 -3.91 -7.72
CA ALA A 175 -11.08 -3.08 -7.98
C ALA A 175 -9.91 -3.92 -8.51
N GLU A 176 -9.04 -3.33 -9.31
CA GLU A 176 -7.74 -3.93 -9.62
C GLU A 176 -6.76 -3.54 -8.50
N VAL A 177 -5.93 -4.48 -8.07
CA VAL A 177 -4.88 -4.30 -7.07
C VAL A 177 -3.54 -4.63 -7.71
N LEU A 178 -2.59 -3.70 -7.66
CA LEU A 178 -1.18 -3.99 -7.98
C LEU A 178 -0.44 -4.38 -6.70
N SER A 179 0.17 -5.55 -6.71
CA SER A 179 1.04 -6.04 -5.65
C SER A 179 2.48 -6.02 -6.13
N PHE A 180 3.37 -5.37 -5.37
CA PHE A 180 4.79 -5.27 -5.67
C PHE A 180 5.58 -6.05 -4.63
N SER A 181 6.35 -7.06 -5.07
CA SER A 181 7.33 -7.72 -4.19
C SER A 181 8.72 -7.14 -4.38
N TYR A 182 9.53 -7.24 -3.33
CA TYR A 182 10.89 -6.72 -3.30
C TYR A 182 11.90 -7.86 -3.13
N LYS A 183 13.06 -7.75 -3.80
CA LYS A 183 14.18 -8.67 -3.59
C LYS A 183 14.63 -8.58 -2.14
N LYS A 184 14.67 -9.72 -1.44
CA LYS A 184 15.46 -9.85 -0.23
C LYS A 184 16.94 -9.73 -0.62
N GLU A 185 17.67 -8.81 0.00
CA GLU A 185 19.13 -8.86 -0.06
C GLU A 185 19.56 -10.15 0.66
N VAL A 186 20.11 -11.10 -0.09
CA VAL A 186 20.74 -12.29 0.50
C VAL A 186 22.04 -11.80 1.12
N PRO A 187 22.25 -11.92 2.44
CA PRO A 187 23.55 -11.64 3.03
C PRO A 187 24.61 -12.43 2.27
N GLN A 188 25.70 -11.79 1.89
CA GLN A 188 26.88 -12.46 1.31
C GLN A 188 27.55 -13.33 2.38
N ASP A 189 26.88 -14.36 2.85
CA ASP A 189 27.52 -15.49 3.49
C ASP A 189 26.88 -16.78 2.98
N GLY A 190 27.74 -17.68 2.51
CA GLY A 190 27.44 -18.65 1.47
C GLY A 190 26.33 -19.65 1.77
N ASN A 191 25.68 -20.07 0.68
CA ASN A 191 24.79 -21.22 0.57
C ASN A 191 23.57 -21.25 1.49
N MET A 192 22.45 -20.72 1.00
CA MET A 192 21.17 -21.41 1.16
C MET A 192 20.40 -21.35 -0.16
N ALA A 193 19.94 -22.53 -0.60
CA ALA A 193 19.00 -22.65 -1.71
C ALA A 193 17.78 -21.75 -1.41
N VAL A 194 17.42 -20.90 -2.37
CA VAL A 194 16.18 -20.11 -2.30
C VAL A 194 15.04 -21.11 -2.38
N ASP A 195 14.45 -21.40 -1.23
CA ASP A 195 13.31 -22.30 -1.10
C ASP A 195 12.10 -21.67 -1.79
N SER A 196 11.65 -22.28 -2.89
CA SER A 196 10.51 -21.81 -3.69
C SER A 196 9.20 -21.79 -2.89
N THR A 197 9.12 -22.49 -1.76
CA THR A 197 7.92 -22.53 -0.91
C THR A 197 7.66 -21.22 -0.15
N ASP A 198 8.71 -20.41 0.10
CA ASP A 198 8.61 -19.14 0.83
C ASP A 198 7.94 -18.04 -0.03
N THR A 199 7.99 -18.18 -1.35
CA THR A 199 7.40 -17.21 -2.30
C THR A 199 5.89 -17.38 -2.43
N ASP A 200 5.40 -18.62 -2.53
CA ASP A 200 3.96 -18.89 -2.63
C ASP A 200 3.24 -18.59 -1.30
N THR A 201 3.87 -18.91 -0.17
CA THR A 201 3.31 -18.63 1.17
C THR A 201 3.17 -17.12 1.42
N THR A 202 4.14 -16.32 0.98
CA THR A 202 4.10 -14.86 1.15
C THR A 202 3.15 -14.18 0.15
N GLU A 203 3.01 -14.75 -1.06
CA GLU A 203 2.01 -14.30 -2.02
C GLU A 203 0.59 -14.52 -1.49
N VAL A 204 0.29 -15.70 -0.94
CA VAL A 204 -1.00 -16.00 -0.29
C VAL A 204 -1.24 -15.04 0.87
N ALA A 205 -0.23 -14.81 1.71
CA ALA A 205 -0.34 -13.89 2.83
C ALA A 205 -0.68 -12.45 2.38
N ALA A 206 -0.15 -11.99 1.24
CA ALA A 206 -0.54 -10.71 0.67
C ALA A 206 -2.02 -10.68 0.23
N LYS A 207 -2.53 -11.77 -0.37
CA LYS A 207 -3.97 -11.90 -0.72
C LYS A 207 -4.84 -11.85 0.54
N ASP A 208 -4.40 -12.52 1.60
CA ASP A 208 -5.11 -12.56 2.88
C ASP A 208 -5.09 -11.20 3.59
N THR A 209 -3.96 -10.48 3.58
CA THR A 209 -3.87 -9.14 4.18
C THR A 209 -4.81 -8.14 3.48
N VAL A 210 -4.89 -8.17 2.14
CA VAL A 210 -5.85 -7.33 1.42
C VAL A 210 -7.28 -7.69 1.81
N SER A 211 -7.63 -8.98 1.83
CA SER A 211 -8.96 -9.42 2.25
C SER A 211 -9.28 -9.05 3.71
N ALA A 212 -8.28 -9.06 4.60
CA ALA A 212 -8.43 -8.63 5.99
C ALA A 212 -8.62 -7.11 6.10
N SER A 213 -7.92 -6.33 5.26
CA SER A 213 -8.09 -4.88 5.18
C SER A 213 -9.50 -4.49 4.76
N ASP A 214 -10.08 -5.21 3.79
CA ASP A 214 -11.45 -4.99 3.35
C ASP A 214 -12.47 -5.33 4.44
N LYS A 215 -12.26 -6.43 5.17
CA LYS A 215 -13.12 -6.82 6.32
C LYS A 215 -13.04 -5.83 7.47
N ALA A 216 -11.88 -5.21 7.70
CA ALA A 216 -11.75 -4.22 8.76
C ALA A 216 -12.63 -3.00 8.48
N VAL A 217 -12.68 -2.54 7.22
CA VAL A 217 -13.62 -1.49 6.82
C VAL A 217 -15.06 -1.96 6.90
N GLU A 218 -15.37 -3.19 6.47
CA GLU A 218 -16.73 -3.72 6.59
C GLU A 218 -17.23 -3.71 8.05
N ASN A 219 -16.38 -4.09 9.01
CA ASN A 219 -16.76 -4.11 10.42
C ASN A 219 -16.94 -2.71 11.01
N GLU A 220 -16.10 -1.77 10.61
CA GLU A 220 -16.23 -0.35 10.99
C GLU A 220 -17.53 0.25 10.45
N VAL A 221 -17.82 -0.02 9.17
CA VAL A 221 -19.07 0.34 8.49
C VAL A 221 -20.29 -0.21 9.21
N LYS A 222 -20.27 -1.49 9.62
CA LYS A 222 -21.38 -2.10 10.38
C LYS A 222 -21.57 -1.42 11.74
N ALA A 223 -20.48 -1.11 12.43
CA ALA A 223 -20.53 -0.45 13.72
C ALA A 223 -21.13 0.97 13.64
N ASP A 224 -20.88 1.71 12.57
CA ASP A 224 -21.46 3.06 12.38
C ASP A 224 -22.95 3.02 12.05
N VAL A 225 -23.40 2.00 11.30
CA VAL A 225 -24.83 1.81 10.97
C VAL A 225 -25.63 1.35 12.19
N GLU A 226 -25.07 0.52 13.06
CA GLU A 226 -25.75 0.05 14.27
C GLU A 226 -25.87 1.14 15.36
N ASN A 227 -25.04 2.19 15.28
CA ASN A 227 -25.00 3.29 16.25
C ASN A 227 -25.70 4.59 15.77
N SER A 228 -26.31 4.60 14.58
CA SER A 228 -27.08 5.73 14.02
C SER A 228 -28.59 5.51 14.09
#